data_AF-A0A7C3RE40-F1
#
_entry.id   AF-A0A7C3RE40-F1
#
_cell.length_a   1.000
_cell.length_b   1.000
_cell.length_c   1.000
_cell.angle_alpha   90.00
_cell.angle_beta   90.00
_cell.angle_gamma   90.00
#
_symmetry.space_group_name_H-M   'P 1'
#
loop_
_entity.id
_entity.type
_entity.pdbx_description
1 polymer ?
#
loop_
_entity_poly.entity_id
_entity_poly.type
_entity_poly.pdbx_seq_one_letter_code
_entity_poly.pdbx_strand_id
1 'polypeptide(L)'
;MWQILMSPKVFEIPCTPKYCHKVLVFEDRILPLLDISYLLIGKKSITDDVIGIALYQEDPNKPVNYAGFNCASIPRTINVSDDQMCELPSEQQYWKTFSLSCFSLENKAIPIINLAHIFSLEFNSGIFNAI
;
A
#
# COMPACT_ATOMS: atom_id res chain seq x y z
N MET A 1 7.68 12.78 10.42
CA MET A 1 7.11 13.70 9.42
C MET A 1 6.36 12.83 8.42
N TRP A 2 5.04 12.98 8.31
CA TRP A 2 4.22 12.14 7.44
C TRP A 2 4.17 12.85 6.08
N GLN A 3 4.81 12.28 5.06
CA GLN A 3 4.92 12.93 3.76
C GLN A 3 3.68 12.56 2.92
N ILE A 4 2.67 13.42 2.96
CA ILE A 4 1.50 13.38 2.09
C ILE A 4 1.72 14.43 1.00
N LEU A 5 1.55 14.03 -0.26
CA LEU A 5 1.71 14.88 -1.42
C LEU A 5 0.35 15.19 -2.03
N MET A 6 0.09 16.47 -2.26
CA MET A 6 -1.14 16.97 -2.88
C MET A 6 -0.89 17.25 -4.36
N SER A 7 -1.71 16.64 -5.21
CA SER A 7 -1.65 16.70 -6.68
C SER A 7 -0.21 16.64 -7.24
N PRO A 8 0.63 15.69 -6.79
CA PRO A 8 2.00 15.59 -7.28
C PRO A 8 2.02 15.21 -8.76
N LYS A 9 3.07 15.64 -9.45
CA LYS A 9 3.30 15.18 -10.82
C LYS A 9 3.73 13.71 -10.79
N VAL A 10 3.00 12.89 -11.54
CA VAL A 10 3.29 11.46 -11.72
C VAL A 10 3.63 11.17 -13.18
N PHE A 11 4.38 10.09 -13.40
CA PHE A 11 4.84 9.68 -14.71
C PHE A 11 4.48 8.22 -14.95
N GLU A 12 3.94 7.91 -16.12
CA GLU A 12 3.63 6.54 -16.51
C GLU A 12 4.89 5.81 -16.99
N ILE A 13 5.05 4.57 -16.54
CA ILE A 13 6.13 3.68 -16.95
C ILE A 13 5.52 2.53 -17.75
N PRO A 14 5.96 2.30 -19.00
CA PRO A 14 5.47 1.19 -19.81
C PRO A 14 5.99 -0.16 -19.30
N CYS A 15 5.31 -1.25 -19.70
CA CYS A 15 5.72 -2.64 -19.45
C CYS A 15 5.78 -3.06 -17.97
N THR A 16 5.09 -2.34 -17.08
CA THR A 16 4.95 -2.69 -15.66
C THR A 16 3.55 -3.24 -15.37
N PRO A 17 3.36 -3.95 -14.23
CA PRO A 17 2.03 -4.31 -13.77
C PRO A 17 1.12 -3.09 -13.63
N LYS A 18 -0.17 -3.25 -13.93
CA LYS A 18 -1.14 -2.14 -13.89
C LYS A 18 -1.32 -1.53 -12.51
N TYR A 19 -1.08 -2.26 -11.44
CA TYR A 19 -1.13 -1.72 -10.08
C TYR A 19 0.10 -0.86 -9.72
N CYS A 20 1.17 -0.90 -10.52
CA CYS A 20 2.43 -0.18 -10.28
C CYS A 20 2.99 0.41 -11.58
N HIS A 21 2.13 1.07 -12.37
CA HIS A 21 2.49 1.62 -13.68
C HIS A 21 2.87 3.09 -13.66
N LYS A 22 3.00 3.68 -12.47
CA LYS A 22 3.37 5.08 -12.30
C LYS A 22 4.51 5.22 -11.32
N VAL A 23 5.24 6.32 -11.48
CA VAL A 23 6.26 6.76 -10.54
C VAL A 23 6.08 8.24 -10.22
N LEU A 24 6.67 8.67 -9.11
CA LEU A 24 6.85 10.08 -8.77
C LEU A 24 8.32 10.37 -8.50
N VAL A 25 8.71 11.64 -8.65
CA VAL A 25 10.02 12.12 -8.23
C VAL A 25 9.86 12.77 -6.85
N PHE A 26 10.57 12.25 -5.86
CA PHE A 26 10.51 12.70 -4.47
C PHE A 26 11.91 12.70 -3.86
N GLU A 27 12.38 13.84 -3.36
CA GLU A 27 13.73 14.03 -2.78
C GLU A 27 14.85 13.42 -3.64
N ASP A 28 14.88 13.79 -4.93
CA ASP A 28 15.83 13.28 -5.94
C ASP A 28 15.81 11.75 -6.16
N ARG A 29 14.73 11.08 -5.74
CA ARG A 29 14.49 9.64 -5.95
C ARG A 29 13.27 9.43 -6.83
N ILE A 30 13.32 8.38 -7.64
CA ILE A 30 12.16 7.88 -8.36
C ILE A 30 11.49 6.84 -7.46
N LEU A 31 10.27 7.11 -7.04
CA LEU A 31 9.49 6.20 -6.19
C LEU A 31 8.39 5.52 -7.01
N PRO A 32 8.20 4.19 -6.86
CA PRO A 32 7.04 3.52 -7.43
C PRO A 32 5.77 4.05 -6.78
N LEU A 33 4.71 4.21 -7.58
CA LEU A 33 3.37 4.56 -7.12
C LEU A 33 2.46 3.34 -7.23
N LEU A 34 1.95 2.91 -6.08
CA LEU A 34 1.06 1.77 -5.92
C LEU A 34 -0.41 2.19 -5.97
N ASP A 35 -1.14 1.65 -6.94
CA ASP A 35 -2.60 1.70 -6.99
C ASP A 35 -3.17 0.49 -6.25
N ILE A 36 -3.44 0.69 -4.95
CA ILE A 36 -4.01 -0.34 -4.06
C ILE A 36 -5.38 -0.82 -4.58
N SER A 37 -6.19 0.06 -5.16
CA SER A 37 -7.48 -0.37 -5.71
C SER A 37 -7.28 -1.32 -6.88
N TYR A 38 -6.36 -0.98 -7.79
CA TYR A 38 -6.03 -1.87 -8.90
C TYR A 38 -5.45 -3.20 -8.41
N LEU A 39 -4.56 -3.17 -7.41
CA LEU A 39 -3.95 -4.36 -6.83
C LEU A 39 -5.00 -5.35 -6.30
N LEU A 40 -6.01 -4.85 -5.59
CA LEU A 40 -6.95 -5.70 -4.86
C LEU A 40 -8.19 -6.10 -5.65
N ILE A 41 -8.73 -5.18 -6.46
CA ILE A 41 -10.00 -5.39 -7.18
C ILE A 41 -9.85 -5.29 -8.71
N GLY A 42 -8.62 -5.13 -9.22
CA GLY A 42 -8.34 -5.12 -10.66
C GLY A 42 -8.82 -3.86 -11.40
N LYS A 43 -9.28 -2.84 -10.68
CA LYS A 43 -9.81 -1.59 -11.23
C LYS A 43 -9.33 -0.39 -10.42
N LYS A 44 -8.90 0.66 -11.13
CA LYS A 44 -8.60 1.95 -10.51
C LYS A 44 -9.89 2.58 -9.97
N SER A 45 -9.87 2.91 -8.68
CA SER A 45 -10.99 3.54 -7.97
C SER A 45 -10.61 4.88 -7.32
N ILE A 46 -9.31 5.15 -7.20
CA ILE A 46 -8.75 6.31 -6.49
C ILE A 46 -7.98 7.17 -7.49
N THR A 47 -8.08 8.49 -7.35
CA THR A 47 -7.34 9.44 -8.20
C THR A 47 -5.90 9.63 -7.70
N ASP A 48 -5.07 10.29 -8.52
CA ASP A 48 -3.67 10.58 -8.18
C ASP A 48 -3.51 11.91 -7.41
N ASP A 49 -4.58 12.40 -6.78
CA ASP A 49 -4.61 13.72 -6.14
C ASP A 49 -4.01 13.74 -4.73
N VAL A 50 -4.07 12.62 -4.02
CA VAL A 50 -3.48 12.48 -2.70
C VAL A 50 -2.59 11.24 -2.71
N ILE A 51 -1.29 11.44 -2.55
CA ILE A 51 -0.31 10.36 -2.48
C ILE A 51 0.30 10.33 -1.08
N GLY A 52 0.17 9.19 -0.41
CA GLY A 52 0.92 8.91 0.81
C GLY A 52 2.30 8.36 0.47
N ILE A 53 3.34 8.82 1.16
CA ILE A 53 4.65 8.17 1.14
C ILE A 53 4.74 7.20 2.30
N ALA A 54 4.88 5.92 1.96
CA ALA A 54 5.16 4.87 2.90
C ALA A 54 6.66 4.62 3.02
N LEU A 55 7.07 4.27 4.23
CA LEU A 55 8.37 3.67 4.50
C LEU A 55 8.16 2.17 4.70
N TYR A 56 9.05 1.37 4.12
CA TYR A 56 9.05 -0.07 4.33
C TYR A 56 10.48 -0.60 4.33
N GLN A 57 10.66 -1.74 4.99
CA GLN A 57 11.94 -2.39 5.12
C GLN A 57 11.71 -3.89 5.09
N GLU A 58 12.35 -4.59 4.16
CA GLU A 58 12.21 -6.05 4.05
C GLU A 58 12.91 -6.80 5.19
N ASP A 59 14.04 -6.27 5.64
CA ASP A 59 14.89 -6.86 6.68
C ASP A 59 15.48 -5.72 7.53
N PRO A 60 15.46 -5.81 8.87
CA PRO A 60 16.01 -4.78 9.77
C PRO A 60 17.46 -4.35 9.47
N ASN A 61 18.25 -5.20 8.81
CA ASN A 61 19.64 -4.94 8.43
C ASN A 61 19.79 -4.33 7.03
N LYS A 62 18.71 -4.24 6.25
CA LYS A 62 18.71 -3.59 4.92
C LYS A 62 18.32 -2.12 5.02
N PRO A 63 18.66 -1.27 4.04
CA PRO A 63 18.18 0.10 3.99
C PRO A 63 16.64 0.20 3.95
N VAL A 64 16.10 1.27 4.53
CA VAL A 64 14.68 1.62 4.40
C VAL A 64 14.40 2.10 2.99
N ASN A 65 13.29 1.61 2.43
CA ASN A 65 12.78 1.98 1.13
C ASN A 65 11.51 2.81 1.25
N TYR A 66 11.19 3.50 0.17
CA TYR A 66 10.04 4.41 0.08
C TYR A 66 9.18 4.04 -1.11
N ALA A 67 7.87 4.19 -0.97
CA ALA A 67 6.93 4.06 -2.07
C ALA A 67 5.76 5.02 -1.90
N GLY A 68 5.22 5.48 -3.02
CA GLY A 68 3.96 6.20 -3.05
C GLY A 68 2.79 5.23 -3.10
N PHE A 69 1.66 5.61 -2.51
CA PHE A 69 0.38 4.94 -2.72
C PHE A 69 -0.76 5.95 -2.83
N ASN A 70 -1.71 5.64 -3.72
CA ASN A 70 -2.90 6.46 -3.92
C ASN A 70 -3.82 6.42 -2.68
N CYS A 71 -4.18 7.60 -2.19
CA CYS A 71 -5.10 7.75 -1.06
C CYS A 71 -6.42 8.38 -1.57
N ALA A 72 -7.55 7.82 -1.13
CA ALA A 72 -8.87 8.40 -1.45
C ALA A 72 -9.09 9.77 -0.80
N SER A 73 -8.37 10.05 0.28
CA SER A 73 -8.38 11.32 1.02
C SER A 73 -7.10 11.44 1.85
N ILE A 74 -6.89 12.59 2.49
CA ILE A 74 -5.76 12.82 3.40
C ILE A 74 -5.79 11.78 4.53
N PRO A 75 -4.74 10.94 4.69
CA PRO A 75 -4.66 9.99 5.79
C PRO A 75 -4.74 10.65 7.16
N ARG A 76 -5.38 9.97 8.11
CA ARG A 76 -5.44 10.40 9.52
C ARG A 76 -4.60 9.48 10.39
N THR A 77 -3.94 10.05 11.38
CA THR A 77 -3.32 9.28 12.46
C THR A 77 -4.39 8.88 13.46
N ILE A 78 -4.40 7.61 13.85
CA ILE A 78 -5.27 7.07 14.89
C ILE A 78 -4.42 6.28 15.88
N ASN A 79 -4.82 6.29 17.15
CA ASN A 79 -4.24 5.41 18.17
C ASN A 79 -5.13 4.18 18.28
N VAL A 80 -4.51 3.00 18.31
CA VAL A 80 -5.18 1.72 18.45
C VAL A 80 -4.54 0.93 19.58
N SER A 81 -5.31 0.04 20.20
CA SER A 81 -4.85 -0.88 21.25
C SER A 81 -5.24 -2.32 20.91
N ASP A 82 -4.63 -3.29 21.59
CA ASP A 82 -4.88 -4.71 21.36
C ASP A 82 -6.34 -5.10 21.66
N ASP A 83 -7.04 -4.37 22.53
CA ASP A 83 -8.47 -4.58 22.82
C ASP A 83 -9.38 -4.33 21.60
N GLN A 84 -8.87 -3.63 20.59
CA GLN A 84 -9.58 -3.39 19.33
C GLN A 84 -9.30 -4.47 18.28
N MET A 85 -8.47 -5.47 18.57
CA MET A 85 -8.15 -6.55 17.64
C MET A 85 -9.43 -7.26 17.19
N CYS A 86 -9.52 -7.52 15.89
CA CYS A 86 -10.61 -8.29 15.30
C CYS A 86 -10.11 -9.17 14.17
N GLU A 87 -10.94 -10.11 13.73
CA GLU A 87 -10.65 -10.88 12.53
C GLU A 87 -10.90 -10.05 11.26
N LEU A 88 -10.20 -10.42 10.18
CA LEU A 88 -10.45 -9.88 8.86
C LEU A 88 -11.77 -10.47 8.32
N PRO A 89 -12.77 -9.65 7.97
CA PRO A 89 -14.04 -10.14 7.44
C PRO A 89 -13.86 -10.90 6.12
N SER A 90 -14.75 -11.87 5.84
CA SER A 90 -14.75 -12.64 4.58
C SER A 90 -14.87 -11.74 3.34
N GLU A 91 -15.62 -10.65 3.44
CA GLU A 91 -15.78 -9.64 2.39
C GLU A 91 -14.45 -8.93 2.03
N GLN A 92 -13.45 -8.99 2.92
CA GLN A 92 -12.14 -8.38 2.77
C GLN A 92 -11.03 -9.41 2.50
N GLN A 93 -11.38 -10.62 2.07
CA GLN A 93 -10.42 -11.73 1.92
C GLN A 93 -9.26 -11.43 0.97
N TYR A 94 -9.41 -10.50 0.02
CA TYR A 94 -8.33 -10.03 -0.86
C TYR A 94 -7.17 -9.37 -0.08
N TRP A 95 -7.41 -8.90 1.14
CA TRP A 95 -6.36 -8.36 2.02
C TRP A 95 -5.57 -9.44 2.75
N LYS A 96 -6.03 -10.70 2.80
CA LYS A 96 -5.49 -11.74 3.67
C LYS A 96 -3.97 -11.94 3.48
N THR A 97 -3.48 -11.90 2.25
CA THR A 97 -2.05 -12.07 1.92
C THR A 97 -1.21 -10.84 2.31
N PHE A 98 -1.83 -9.67 2.42
CA PHE A 98 -1.15 -8.40 2.66
C PHE A 98 -1.35 -7.88 4.09
N SER A 99 -2.26 -8.45 4.87
CA SER A 99 -2.56 -8.01 6.24
C SER A 99 -1.68 -8.71 7.27
N LEU A 100 -1.05 -7.95 8.18
CA LEU A 100 -0.41 -8.48 9.38
C LEU A 100 -1.44 -8.84 10.46
N SER A 101 -2.43 -7.98 10.61
CA SER A 101 -3.52 -8.09 11.59
C SER A 101 -4.67 -7.17 11.17
N CYS A 102 -5.73 -7.15 11.98
CA CYS A 102 -6.89 -6.29 11.75
C CYS A 102 -7.40 -5.73 13.09
N PHE A 103 -7.94 -4.52 13.07
CA PHE A 103 -8.56 -3.89 14.24
C PHE A 103 -9.91 -3.28 13.88
N SER A 104 -10.80 -3.20 14.86
CA SER A 104 -12.10 -2.57 14.75
C SER A 104 -12.04 -1.10 15.13
N LEU A 105 -12.53 -0.25 14.24
CA LEU A 105 -12.75 1.17 14.48
C LEU A 105 -14.16 1.53 14.05
N GLU A 106 -14.98 2.04 14.96
CA GLU A 106 -16.38 2.42 14.67
C GLU A 106 -17.17 1.26 14.00
N ASN A 107 -16.98 0.03 14.50
CA ASN A 107 -17.56 -1.22 13.97
C ASN A 107 -17.12 -1.58 12.53
N LYS A 108 -16.01 -1.00 12.05
CA LYS A 108 -15.39 -1.36 10.78
C LYS A 108 -14.06 -2.03 11.03
N ALA A 109 -13.87 -3.20 10.43
CA ALA A 109 -12.59 -3.88 10.40
C ALA A 109 -11.64 -3.15 9.45
N ILE A 110 -10.48 -2.72 9.97
CA ILE A 110 -9.43 -2.03 9.24
C ILE A 110 -8.16 -2.90 9.29
N PRO A 111 -7.67 -3.38 8.14
CA PRO A 111 -6.47 -4.20 8.08
C PRO A 111 -5.21 -3.36 8.30
N ILE A 112 -4.23 -3.91 9.02
CA ILE A 112 -2.86 -3.38 9.12
C ILE A 112 -2.04 -4.06 8.03
N ILE A 113 -1.48 -3.27 7.12
CA ILE A 113 -0.86 -3.79 5.88
C ILE A 113 0.64 -4.01 6.04
N ASN A 114 1.13 -5.17 5.59
CA ASN A 114 2.53 -5.49 5.41
C ASN A 114 3.05 -4.91 4.09
N LEU A 115 3.52 -3.66 4.14
CA LEU A 115 4.07 -3.01 2.95
C LEU A 115 5.35 -3.69 2.44
N ALA A 116 6.16 -4.27 3.33
CA ALA A 116 7.37 -5.00 2.93
C ALA A 116 7.04 -6.22 2.06
N HIS A 117 5.95 -6.92 2.35
CA HIS A 117 5.51 -8.04 1.52
C HIS A 117 5.03 -7.60 0.13
N ILE A 118 4.29 -6.49 0.04
CA ILE A 118 3.81 -5.96 -1.26
C ILE A 118 4.99 -5.62 -2.19
N PHE A 119 6.07 -5.07 -1.66
CA PHE A 119 7.25 -4.72 -2.45
C PHE A 119 8.28 -5.86 -2.56
N SER A 120 8.03 -7.00 -1.94
CA SER A 120 8.96 -8.13 -1.96
C SER A 120 9.10 -8.75 -3.35
N LEU A 121 10.27 -9.33 -3.62
CA LEU A 121 10.46 -10.17 -4.81
C LEU A 121 9.50 -11.35 -4.83
N GLU A 122 9.19 -11.94 -3.68
CA GLU A 122 8.29 -13.09 -3.56
C GLU A 122 6.92 -12.80 -4.21
N PHE A 123 6.34 -11.65 -3.88
CA PHE A 123 5.09 -11.19 -4.47
C PHE A 123 5.26 -10.85 -5.97
N ASN A 124 6.29 -10.07 -6.30
CA ASN A 124 6.50 -9.57 -7.66
C ASN A 124 6.94 -10.63 -8.69
N SER A 125 7.49 -11.75 -8.23
CA SER A 125 7.94 -12.86 -9.09
C SER A 125 6.80 -13.76 -9.57
N GLY A 126 5.57 -13.55 -9.08
CA GLY A 126 4.41 -14.36 -9.46
C GLY A 126 4.45 -15.81 -8.97
N ILE A 127 5.32 -16.14 -8.01
CA ILE A 127 5.45 -17.49 -7.43
C ILE A 127 4.15 -17.94 -6.73
N PHE A 128 3.27 -17.00 -6.36
CA PHE A 128 1.95 -17.27 -5.79
C PHE A 128 0.85 -17.67 -6.79
N ASN A 129 1.13 -17.78 -8.09
CA ASN A 129 0.16 -18.29 -9.07
C ASN A 129 0.14 -19.83 -9.19
N ALA A 130 0.72 -20.55 -8.23
CA ALA A 130 0.84 -22.01 -8.28
C ALA A 130 0.50 -22.71 -6.95
N ILE A 131 -0.64 -22.38 -6.32
CA ILE A 131 -1.36 -23.29 -5.41
C ILE A 131 -2.86 -23.06 -5.55
#